data_AF-A0AAT9SWA6-F1
#
_entry.id   AF-A0AAT9SWA6-F1
#
_cell.length_a   1.000
_cell.length_b   1.000
_cell.length_c   1.000
_cell.angle_alpha   90.00
_cell.angle_beta   90.00
_cell.angle_gamma   90.00
#
_symmetry.space_group_name_H-M   'P 1'
#
loop_
_entity.id
_entity.type
_entity.pdbx_description
1 polymer ?
#
loop_
_entity_poly.entity_id
_entity_poly.type
_entity_poly.pdbx_seq_one_letter_code
_entity_poly.pdbx_strand_id
1 'polypeptide(L)'
;MERSLRIIASSLALLCGPTLPAPAQPSPAEASPPFDDASCEPGLIEHITLDEAQQRHCRQLLQGRIEAMRQRSRGHVRQVIEDNRIRREREASLPPPPSPPVTVESFISRDDLAYGDVVVTDRGPRVFVGKPGEPPAPDDFIALDAPRSPHRGRTGPYDGAYPERRQIVSPKPQRTAPSFQERQP
;
A
#
# COMPACT_ATOMS: atom_id res chain seq x y z
N MET A 1 -26.23 28.08 19.95
CA MET A 1 -26.25 27.34 21.23
C MET A 1 -24.82 27.31 21.73
N GLU A 2 -24.34 28.43 22.26
CA GLU A 2 -24.42 28.80 23.69
C GLU A 2 -23.47 27.98 24.58
N ARG A 3 -22.61 28.74 25.26
CA ARG A 3 -21.52 28.34 26.15
C ARG A 3 -22.07 27.64 27.39
N SER A 4 -21.23 26.83 28.06
CA SER A 4 -21.12 26.89 29.53
C SER A 4 -19.84 26.22 30.02
N LEU A 5 -18.83 27.06 30.24
CA LEU A 5 -17.76 26.85 31.21
C LEU A 5 -18.38 26.71 32.59
N ARG A 6 -18.09 25.64 33.33
CA ARG A 6 -18.29 25.60 34.78
C ARG A 6 -16.94 25.55 35.47
N ILE A 7 -16.51 26.76 35.77
CA ILE A 7 -15.57 27.11 36.83
C ILE A 7 -16.14 26.56 38.14
N ILE A 8 -15.38 25.72 38.85
CA ILE A 8 -15.57 25.52 40.29
C ILE A 8 -14.25 25.92 40.94
N ALA A 9 -14.15 27.22 41.22
CA ALA A 9 -13.29 27.75 42.24
C ALA A 9 -14.17 27.96 43.48
N SER A 10 -13.88 27.26 44.57
CA SER A 10 -14.34 27.52 45.94
C SER A 10 -13.59 26.51 46.82
N SER A 11 -12.85 26.83 47.87
CA SER A 11 -12.52 28.12 48.48
C SER A 11 -11.53 27.79 49.60
N LEU A 12 -10.35 28.40 49.52
CA LEU A 12 -9.38 28.48 50.62
C LEU A 12 -10.03 29.26 51.78
N ALA A 13 -10.36 28.56 52.87
CA ALA A 13 -10.61 29.18 54.17
C ALA A 13 -9.31 29.09 54.99
N LEU A 14 -8.51 30.14 54.87
CA LEU A 14 -7.48 30.53 55.82
C LEU A 14 -8.16 31.16 57.06
N LEU A 15 -7.53 30.97 58.24
CA LEU A 15 -7.52 31.82 59.46
C LEU A 15 -8.08 31.21 60.78
N CYS A 16 -7.10 30.82 61.62
CA CYS A 16 -6.83 31.31 62.98
C CYS A 16 -7.67 30.89 64.22
N GLY A 17 -6.98 30.22 65.16
CA GLY A 17 -6.95 30.53 66.61
C GLY A 17 -7.26 29.36 67.57
N PRO A 18 -6.86 29.40 68.86
CA PRO A 18 -5.55 29.68 69.45
C PRO A 18 -5.06 28.58 70.45
N THR A 19 -3.73 28.55 70.69
CA THR A 19 -2.97 28.13 71.90
C THR A 19 -3.45 27.01 72.85
N LEU A 20 -2.58 26.01 73.10
CA LEU A 20 -2.18 25.44 74.42
C LEU A 20 -0.96 24.46 74.22
N PRO A 21 -0.19 24.10 75.26
CA PRO A 21 1.27 24.25 75.29
C PRO A 21 2.08 23.01 74.84
N ALA A 22 3.36 23.28 74.60
CA ALA A 22 4.43 22.34 74.27
C ALA A 22 4.51 21.10 75.19
N PRO A 23 5.10 20.00 74.69
CA PRO A 23 6.52 19.83 75.02
C PRO A 23 7.40 19.31 73.88
N ALA A 24 8.69 19.65 74.02
CA ALA A 24 9.85 18.96 73.45
C ALA A 24 10.00 18.97 71.92
N GLN A 25 10.79 19.93 71.45
CA GLN A 25 11.57 19.76 70.23
C GLN A 25 12.41 18.47 70.34
N PRO A 26 12.47 17.71 69.25
CA PRO A 26 13.75 17.52 68.59
C PRO A 26 13.81 18.42 67.36
N SER A 27 14.98 19.03 67.17
CA SER A 27 15.36 19.87 66.03
C SER A 27 14.84 19.33 64.69
N PRO A 28 14.58 20.19 63.70
CA PRO A 28 14.29 19.74 62.35
C PRO A 28 15.56 19.07 61.81
N ALA A 29 15.64 17.75 61.92
CA ALA A 29 16.25 17.01 60.83
C ALA A 29 15.45 17.42 59.60
N GLU A 30 16.12 18.03 58.63
CA GLU A 30 15.57 18.36 57.32
C GLU A 30 14.72 17.17 56.85
N ALA A 31 13.41 17.29 56.98
CA ALA A 31 12.49 16.38 56.35
C ALA A 31 12.56 16.74 54.88
N SER A 32 13.47 16.07 54.17
CA SER A 32 13.46 16.02 52.71
C SER A 32 12.02 15.81 52.27
N PRO A 33 11.48 16.61 51.34
CA PRO A 33 10.11 16.43 50.87
C PRO A 33 9.90 14.98 50.43
N PRO A 34 8.68 14.43 50.56
CA PRO A 34 8.39 13.07 50.13
C PRO A 34 8.86 12.90 48.69
N PHE A 35 9.84 12.02 48.50
CA PHE A 35 10.45 11.79 47.20
C PHE A 35 9.42 11.08 46.32
N ASP A 36 8.90 11.80 45.32
CA ASP A 36 7.91 11.26 44.39
C ASP A 36 8.61 10.46 43.29
N ASP A 37 8.07 9.29 42.96
CA ASP A 37 8.55 8.40 41.89
C ASP A 37 8.55 9.11 40.51
N ALA A 38 7.72 10.16 40.35
CA ALA A 38 7.73 11.05 39.19
C ALA A 38 9.08 11.79 38.99
N SER A 39 9.87 11.94 40.06
CA SER A 39 11.21 12.56 40.02
C SER A 39 12.25 11.66 39.34
N CYS A 40 11.93 10.38 39.14
CA CYS A 40 12.80 9.39 38.50
C CYS A 40 12.56 9.24 36.99
N GLU A 41 11.75 10.11 36.37
CA GLU A 41 11.53 10.06 34.92
C GLU A 41 12.80 10.45 34.13
N PRO A 42 13.06 9.82 32.98
CA PRO A 42 14.17 10.20 32.11
C PRO A 42 14.02 11.66 31.68
N GLY A 43 15.06 12.48 31.91
CA GLY A 43 15.08 13.92 31.60
C GLY A 43 14.83 14.84 32.81
N LEU A 44 14.20 14.36 33.89
CA LEU A 44 14.06 15.14 35.14
C LEU A 44 15.27 14.94 36.07
N ILE A 45 15.83 13.73 36.10
CA ILE A 45 17.02 13.39 36.89
C ILE A 45 18.24 14.23 36.48
N GLU A 46 18.32 14.70 35.23
CA GLU A 46 19.46 15.48 34.70
C GLU A 46 19.53 16.90 35.28
N HIS A 47 18.43 17.39 35.88
CA HIS A 47 18.30 18.76 36.39
C HIS A 47 18.15 18.84 37.91
N ILE A 48 18.23 17.70 38.63
CA ILE A 48 17.99 17.62 40.08
C ILE A 48 19.17 16.90 40.75
N THR A 49 19.65 17.45 41.86
CA THR A 49 20.64 16.77 42.70
C THR A 49 19.95 15.75 43.59
N LEU A 50 20.20 14.46 43.35
CA LEU A 50 19.65 13.35 44.12
C LEU A 50 20.67 12.84 45.16
N ASP A 51 20.20 12.56 46.37
CA ASP A 51 21.00 11.85 47.39
C ASP A 51 21.20 10.38 47.01
N GLU A 52 22.19 9.69 47.59
CA GLU A 52 22.54 8.31 47.26
C GLU A 52 21.35 7.34 47.39
N ALA A 53 20.51 7.51 48.41
CA ALA A 53 19.33 6.70 48.61
C ALA A 53 18.30 6.90 47.48
N GLN A 54 18.07 8.16 47.08
CA GLN A 54 17.18 8.53 45.99
C GLN A 54 17.71 8.03 44.63
N GLN A 55 19.02 8.11 44.41
CA GLN A 55 19.67 7.57 43.21
C GLN A 55 19.53 6.04 43.12
N ARG A 56 19.61 5.32 44.24
CA ARG A 56 19.39 3.86 44.26
C ARG A 56 17.92 3.53 43.93
N HIS A 57 16.98 4.26 44.51
CA HIS A 57 15.55 4.11 44.25
C HIS A 57 15.20 4.36 42.77
N CYS A 58 15.64 5.48 42.18
CA CYS A 58 15.41 5.75 40.77
C CYS A 58 16.04 4.71 39.84
N ARG A 59 17.23 4.20 40.17
CA ARG A 59 17.86 3.11 39.39
C ARG A 59 17.01 1.85 39.39
N GLN A 60 16.44 1.47 40.53
CA GLN A 60 15.57 0.30 40.64
C GLN A 60 14.27 0.48 39.85
N LEU A 61 13.63 1.65 39.95
CA LEU A 61 12.42 1.96 39.18
C LEU A 61 12.68 1.93 37.67
N LEU A 62 13.77 2.53 37.21
CA LEU A 62 14.15 2.52 35.79
C LEU A 62 14.44 1.10 35.30
N GLN A 63 15.16 0.29 36.09
CA GLN A 63 15.40 -1.11 35.76
C GLN A 63 14.10 -1.91 35.59
N GLY A 64 13.16 -1.78 36.54
CA GLY A 64 11.86 -2.43 36.45
C GLY A 64 11.06 -2.01 35.21
N ARG A 65 11.09 -0.71 34.87
CA ARG A 65 10.43 -0.19 33.66
C ARG A 65 11.07 -0.74 32.37
N ILE A 66 12.40 -0.80 32.31
CA ILE A 66 13.14 -1.36 31.18
C ILE A 66 12.80 -2.84 31.00
N GLU A 67 12.75 -3.61 32.09
CA GLU A 67 12.39 -5.03 32.04
C GLU A 67 10.96 -5.25 31.58
N ALA A 68 10.00 -4.48 32.11
CA ALA A 68 8.60 -4.53 31.67
C ALA A 68 8.46 -4.17 30.18
N MET A 69 9.18 -3.16 29.71
CA MET A 69 9.20 -2.79 28.28
C MET A 69 9.80 -3.91 27.42
N ARG A 70 10.90 -4.52 27.86
CA ARG A 70 11.53 -5.66 27.17
C ARG A 70 10.58 -6.86 27.08
N GLN A 71 9.84 -7.14 28.14
CA GLN A 71 8.85 -8.22 28.16
C GLN A 71 7.72 -7.94 27.14
N ARG A 72 7.16 -6.73 27.14
CA ARG A 72 6.13 -6.33 26.15
C ARG A 72 6.65 -6.40 24.72
N SER A 73 7.86 -5.89 24.48
CA SER A 73 8.52 -5.93 23.17
C SER A 73 8.69 -7.37 22.67
N ARG A 74 9.17 -8.29 23.52
CA ARG A 74 9.27 -9.72 23.18
C ARG A 74 7.92 -10.32 22.81
N GLY A 75 6.86 -9.99 23.56
CA GLY A 75 5.49 -10.42 23.25
C GLY A 75 5.02 -9.91 21.89
N HIS A 76 5.21 -8.62 21.63
CA HIS A 76 4.84 -7.99 20.36
C HIS A 76 5.61 -8.60 19.17
N VAL A 77 6.92 -8.80 19.29
CA VAL A 77 7.73 -9.42 18.22
C VAL A 77 7.25 -10.84 17.91
N ARG A 78 6.92 -11.64 18.94
CA ARG A 78 6.36 -12.99 18.74
C ARG A 78 5.03 -12.93 17.98
N GLN A 79 4.16 -12.00 18.35
CA GLN A 79 2.88 -11.78 17.66
C GLN A 79 3.10 -11.42 16.18
N VAL A 80 4.00 -10.46 15.90
CA VAL A 80 4.30 -10.04 14.53
C VAL A 80 4.87 -11.19 13.70
N ILE A 81 5.70 -12.05 14.29
CA ILE A 81 6.23 -13.24 13.59
C ILE A 81 5.09 -14.20 13.23
N GLU A 82 4.19 -14.48 14.16
CA GLU A 82 3.06 -15.39 13.92
C GLU A 82 2.07 -14.82 12.90
N ASP A 83 1.76 -13.52 12.99
CA ASP A 83 0.90 -12.84 12.03
C ASP A 83 1.51 -12.89 10.61
N ASN A 84 2.82 -12.69 10.48
CA ASN A 84 3.52 -12.81 9.20
C ASN A 84 3.52 -14.25 8.69
N ARG A 85 3.66 -15.24 9.57
CA ARG A 85 3.56 -16.66 9.20
C ARG A 85 2.18 -16.97 8.62
N ILE A 86 1.12 -16.63 9.35
CA ILE A 86 -0.26 -16.83 8.91
C ILE A 86 -0.52 -16.10 7.58
N ARG A 87 -0.02 -14.86 7.44
CA ARG A 87 -0.15 -14.10 6.19
C ARG A 87 0.52 -14.82 5.02
N ARG A 88 1.76 -15.29 5.20
CA ARG A 88 2.49 -16.03 4.16
C ARG A 88 1.82 -17.35 3.80
N GLU A 89 1.31 -18.10 4.77
CA GLU A 89 0.57 -19.34 4.51
C GLU A 89 -0.70 -19.06 3.69
N ARG A 90 -1.42 -17.97 3.98
CA ARG A 90 -2.57 -17.51 3.17
C ARG A 90 -2.14 -17.08 1.77
N GLU A 91 -1.10 -16.26 1.64
CA GLU A 91 -0.58 -15.81 0.34
C GLU A 91 -0.09 -16.98 -0.52
N ALA A 92 0.58 -17.97 0.08
CA ALA A 92 1.03 -19.17 -0.61
C ALA A 92 -0.13 -20.08 -1.06
N SER A 93 -1.28 -20.01 -0.39
CA SER A 93 -2.49 -20.75 -0.81
C SER A 93 -3.23 -20.09 -1.97
N LEU A 94 -2.93 -18.82 -2.27
CA LEU A 94 -3.53 -18.14 -3.42
C LEU A 94 -2.88 -18.64 -4.71
N PRO A 95 -3.66 -18.79 -5.79
CA PRO A 95 -3.08 -19.05 -7.11
C PRO A 95 -2.11 -17.91 -7.47
N PRO A 96 -1.06 -18.19 -8.26
CA PRO A 96 -0.15 -17.15 -8.72
C PRO A 96 -0.96 -16.04 -9.43
N PRO A 97 -0.55 -14.77 -9.29
CA PRO A 97 -1.24 -13.68 -9.98
C PRO A 97 -1.23 -13.98 -11.49
N PRO A 98 -2.31 -13.62 -12.21
CA PRO A 98 -2.32 -13.78 -13.66
C PRO A 98 -1.13 -13.03 -14.25
N SER A 99 -0.55 -13.57 -15.32
CA SER A 99 0.49 -12.86 -16.07
C SER A 99 -0.06 -11.50 -16.52
N PRO A 100 0.77 -10.43 -16.50
CA PRO A 100 0.32 -9.13 -16.97
C PRO A 100 -0.20 -9.23 -18.41
N PRO A 101 -1.23 -8.44 -18.77
CA PRO A 101 -1.73 -8.42 -20.13
C PRO A 101 -0.59 -8.05 -21.08
N VAL A 102 -0.51 -8.76 -22.21
CA VAL A 102 0.49 -8.46 -23.22
C VAL A 102 0.05 -7.20 -23.95
N THR A 103 0.80 -6.12 -23.79
CA THR A 103 0.55 -4.83 -24.45
C THR A 103 1.56 -4.57 -25.56
N VAL A 104 1.39 -3.49 -26.30
CA VAL A 104 2.34 -3.07 -27.35
C VAL A 104 3.75 -2.84 -26.78
N GLU A 105 3.84 -2.27 -25.58
CA GLU A 105 5.11 -2.00 -24.88
C GLU A 105 5.91 -3.29 -24.59
N SER A 106 5.20 -4.42 -24.47
CA SER A 106 5.81 -5.74 -24.27
C SER A 106 6.63 -6.19 -25.48
N PHE A 107 6.32 -5.67 -26.67
CA PHE A 107 6.99 -6.00 -27.93
C PHE A 107 8.04 -4.96 -28.32
N ILE A 108 7.81 -3.68 -28.01
CA ILE A 108 8.78 -2.61 -28.21
C ILE A 108 10.13 -2.94 -27.56
N SER A 109 10.09 -3.57 -26.38
CA SER A 109 11.29 -3.88 -25.60
C SER A 109 12.12 -5.07 -26.13
N ARG A 110 11.67 -5.76 -27.18
CA ARG A 110 12.24 -7.04 -27.60
C ARG A 110 13.18 -6.99 -28.82
N ASP A 111 13.37 -5.84 -29.47
CA ASP A 111 14.23 -5.61 -30.66
C ASP A 111 14.08 -6.58 -31.86
N ASP A 112 13.20 -7.59 -31.77
CA ASP A 112 13.04 -8.68 -32.74
C ASP A 112 11.85 -8.45 -33.70
N LEU A 113 11.37 -7.22 -33.85
CA LEU A 113 10.18 -6.92 -34.66
C LEU A 113 10.55 -6.59 -36.11
N ALA A 114 10.04 -7.38 -37.03
CA ALA A 114 10.13 -7.12 -38.47
C ALA A 114 8.85 -6.48 -39.01
N TYR A 115 9.00 -5.66 -40.06
CA TYR A 115 7.88 -5.05 -40.74
C TYR A 115 6.86 -6.11 -41.20
N GLY A 116 5.60 -5.95 -40.80
CA GLY A 116 4.51 -6.87 -41.10
C GLY A 116 4.29 -7.96 -40.05
N ASP A 117 5.10 -8.03 -39.00
CA ASP A 117 4.90 -8.97 -37.90
C ASP A 117 3.57 -8.69 -37.18
N VAL A 118 2.87 -9.77 -36.87
CA VAL A 118 1.60 -9.72 -36.14
C VAL A 118 1.86 -10.05 -34.69
N VAL A 119 1.54 -9.11 -33.81
CA VAL A 119 1.63 -9.27 -32.36
C VAL A 119 0.24 -9.35 -31.76
N VAL A 120 0.04 -10.24 -30.79
CA VAL A 120 -1.24 -10.37 -30.09
C VAL A 120 -1.17 -9.56 -28.81
N THR A 121 -2.02 -8.55 -28.71
CA THR A 121 -2.15 -7.69 -27.52
C THR A 121 -3.47 -7.95 -26.79
N ASP A 122 -3.62 -7.36 -25.62
CA ASP A 122 -4.88 -7.25 -24.86
C ASP A 122 -6.04 -6.66 -25.69
N ARG A 123 -5.72 -5.81 -26.68
CA ARG A 123 -6.67 -5.21 -27.62
C ARG A 123 -6.84 -6.00 -28.92
N GLY A 124 -6.36 -7.24 -28.96
CA GLY A 124 -6.38 -8.10 -30.14
C GLY A 124 -5.10 -8.04 -30.99
N PRO A 125 -5.13 -8.63 -32.19
CA PRO A 125 -3.97 -8.68 -33.07
C PRO A 125 -3.65 -7.30 -33.68
N ARG A 126 -2.38 -6.92 -33.62
CA ARG A 126 -1.83 -5.70 -34.23
C ARG A 126 -0.67 -6.06 -35.14
N VAL A 127 -0.43 -5.22 -36.14
CA VAL A 127 0.65 -5.38 -37.11
C VAL A 127 1.69 -4.30 -36.87
N PHE A 128 2.95 -4.69 -36.78
CA PHE A 128 4.06 -3.76 -36.73
C PHE A 128 4.37 -3.22 -38.13
N VAL A 129 4.36 -1.89 -38.28
CA VAL A 129 4.66 -1.17 -39.53
C VAL A 129 5.75 -0.11 -39.34
N GLY A 130 6.59 -0.29 -38.32
CA GLY A 130 7.74 0.58 -38.06
C GLY A 130 8.83 0.42 -39.11
N LYS A 131 9.74 1.39 -39.16
CA LYS A 131 10.83 1.40 -40.13
C LYS A 131 12.02 0.59 -39.62
N PRO A 132 12.74 -0.12 -40.52
CA PRO A 132 13.96 -0.82 -40.13
C PRO A 132 15.02 0.17 -39.65
N GLY A 133 15.66 -0.15 -38.52
CA GLY A 133 16.71 0.68 -37.93
C GLY A 133 16.24 1.88 -37.10
N GLU A 134 14.92 2.10 -36.99
CA GLU A 134 14.33 3.03 -36.03
C GLU A 134 13.79 2.23 -34.82
N PRO A 135 13.89 2.75 -33.58
CA PRO A 135 13.33 2.08 -32.42
C PRO A 135 11.80 2.00 -32.55
N PRO A 136 11.18 0.84 -32.27
CA PRO A 136 9.75 0.65 -32.43
C PRO A 136 8.95 1.58 -31.49
N ALA A 137 7.99 2.33 -32.03
CA ALA A 137 7.11 3.20 -31.27
C ALA A 137 5.69 2.60 -31.16
N PRO A 138 4.87 3.00 -30.16
CA PRO A 138 3.50 2.50 -30.03
C PRO A 138 2.62 2.74 -31.27
N ASP A 139 2.85 3.86 -31.97
CA ASP A 139 2.11 4.25 -33.17
C ASP A 139 2.43 3.38 -34.40
N ASP A 140 3.51 2.59 -34.33
CA ASP A 140 3.87 1.62 -35.36
C ASP A 140 3.04 0.34 -35.29
N PHE A 141 2.20 0.17 -34.27
CA PHE A 141 1.36 -1.01 -34.08
C PHE A 141 -0.10 -0.71 -34.42
N ILE A 142 -0.47 -1.03 -35.64
CA ILE A 142 -1.80 -0.75 -36.21
C ILE A 142 -2.69 -1.99 -36.18
N ALA A 143 -4.00 -1.80 -36.28
CA ALA A 143 -4.93 -2.92 -36.42
C ALA A 143 -4.75 -3.62 -37.78
N LEU A 144 -5.08 -4.92 -37.85
CA LEU A 144 -4.97 -5.72 -39.09
C LEU A 144 -5.75 -5.13 -40.27
N ASP A 145 -6.90 -4.52 -40.01
CA ASP A 145 -7.80 -3.90 -40.99
C ASP A 145 -7.42 -2.45 -41.38
N ALA A 146 -6.43 -1.88 -40.70
CA ALA A 146 -6.00 -0.50 -40.91
C ALA A 146 -5.46 -0.30 -42.35
N PRO A 147 -5.66 0.87 -42.99
CA PRO A 147 -5.22 1.14 -44.36
C PRO A 147 -3.73 0.89 -44.62
N ARG A 148 -2.89 1.10 -43.60
CA ARG A 148 -1.44 0.93 -43.65
C ARG A 148 -0.98 -0.53 -43.44
N SER A 149 -1.89 -1.43 -43.09
CA SER A 149 -1.56 -2.83 -42.80
C SER A 149 -1.21 -3.57 -44.10
N PRO A 150 -0.04 -4.24 -44.17
CA PRO A 150 0.30 -5.09 -45.32
C PRO A 150 -0.65 -6.27 -45.48
N HIS A 151 -1.41 -6.63 -44.44
CA HIS A 151 -2.34 -7.75 -44.44
C HIS A 151 -3.77 -7.38 -44.81
N ARG A 152 -4.10 -6.09 -44.95
CA ARG A 152 -5.47 -5.58 -45.17
C ARG A 152 -6.20 -6.27 -46.33
N GLY A 153 -5.50 -6.57 -47.42
CA GLY A 153 -6.07 -7.22 -48.61
C GLY A 153 -6.25 -8.74 -48.50
N ARG A 154 -5.69 -9.37 -47.45
CA ARG A 154 -5.72 -10.82 -47.20
C ARG A 154 -6.55 -11.19 -45.98
N THR A 155 -6.91 -10.22 -45.15
CA THR A 155 -7.73 -10.40 -43.95
C THR A 155 -9.20 -10.23 -44.29
N GLY A 156 -9.94 -11.34 -44.39
CA GLY A 156 -11.38 -11.31 -44.14
C GLY A 156 -11.64 -11.00 -42.65
N PRO A 157 -12.80 -10.43 -42.28
CA PRO A 157 -13.14 -10.24 -40.88
C PRO A 157 -13.15 -11.60 -40.16
N TYR A 158 -12.34 -11.74 -39.10
CA TYR A 158 -12.35 -12.95 -38.26
C TYR A 158 -13.57 -12.93 -37.34
N ASP A 159 -14.13 -14.11 -37.07
CA ASP A 159 -15.36 -14.26 -36.29
C ASP A 159 -15.11 -13.81 -34.83
N GLY A 160 -15.83 -12.77 -34.39
CA GLY A 160 -15.65 -12.14 -33.08
C GLY A 160 -14.88 -10.80 -33.05
N ALA A 161 -14.41 -10.30 -34.19
CA ALA A 161 -13.70 -9.00 -34.26
C ALA A 161 -14.58 -7.77 -33.91
N TYR A 162 -15.90 -7.90 -34.06
CA TYR A 162 -16.88 -6.89 -33.64
C TYR A 162 -18.01 -7.59 -32.86
N PRO A 163 -18.05 -7.49 -31.52
CA PRO A 163 -19.08 -8.15 -30.73
C PRO A 163 -20.50 -7.61 -30.99
N GLU A 164 -20.68 -6.48 -31.70
CA GLU A 164 -22.01 -5.93 -31.99
C GLU A 164 -22.13 -5.34 -33.40
N ARG A 165 -22.72 -6.11 -34.31
CA ARG A 165 -23.76 -5.64 -35.26
C ARG A 165 -24.34 -6.85 -35.99
N ARG A 166 -25.21 -7.59 -35.32
CA ARG A 166 -26.18 -8.48 -36.01
C ARG A 166 -27.20 -7.59 -36.73
N GLN A 167 -26.85 -7.09 -37.92
CA GLN A 167 -27.87 -6.72 -38.88
C GLN A 167 -28.35 -7.99 -39.55
N ILE A 168 -29.56 -8.42 -39.18
CA ILE A 168 -30.29 -9.49 -39.83
C ILE A 168 -30.61 -8.99 -41.24
N VAL A 169 -29.82 -9.39 -42.23
CA VAL A 169 -30.15 -9.19 -43.64
C VAL A 169 -30.80 -10.47 -44.14
N SER A 170 -32.10 -10.40 -44.42
CA SER A 170 -32.90 -11.47 -44.99
C SER A 170 -32.32 -11.95 -46.34
N PRO A 171 -32.37 -13.26 -46.64
CA PRO A 171 -31.79 -13.80 -47.87
C PRO A 171 -32.62 -13.40 -49.10
N LYS A 172 -31.94 -12.83 -50.12
CA LYS A 172 -32.49 -12.57 -51.45
C LYS A 172 -32.30 -13.82 -52.33
N PRO A 173 -33.27 -14.23 -53.16
CA PRO A 173 -33.18 -15.47 -53.93
C PRO A 173 -32.11 -15.39 -55.04
N GLN A 174 -31.32 -16.46 -55.15
CA GLN A 174 -30.31 -16.66 -56.18
C GLN A 174 -30.95 -16.84 -57.56
N ARG A 175 -30.47 -16.08 -58.55
CA ARG A 175 -30.75 -16.30 -59.97
C ARG A 175 -29.52 -16.98 -60.61
N THR A 176 -29.80 -17.97 -61.43
CA THR A 176 -28.91 -18.94 -62.08
C THR A 176 -27.83 -18.32 -63.01
N ALA A 177 -26.75 -19.09 -63.18
CA ALA A 177 -25.49 -18.82 -63.89
C ALA A 177 -25.61 -18.52 -65.40
N PRO A 178 -24.47 -18.16 -66.04
CA PRO A 178 -24.01 -19.03 -67.12
C PRO A 178 -22.52 -19.39 -67.08
N SER A 179 -22.23 -20.51 -67.74
CA SER A 179 -20.95 -21.19 -67.93
C SER A 179 -19.99 -20.45 -68.86
N PHE A 180 -18.69 -20.66 -68.65
CA PHE A 180 -17.67 -20.44 -69.69
C PHE A 180 -16.89 -21.73 -69.94
N GLN A 181 -16.88 -22.13 -71.20
CA GLN A 181 -16.17 -23.26 -71.79
C GLN A 181 -14.67 -22.96 -71.89
N GLU A 182 -13.86 -23.93 -71.50
CA GLU A 182 -12.42 -23.99 -71.79
C GLU A 182 -12.22 -24.84 -73.06
N ARG A 183 -11.58 -24.28 -74.10
CA ARG A 183 -11.06 -25.03 -75.25
C ARG A 183 -9.54 -25.05 -75.16
N GLN A 184 -8.96 -26.25 -75.05
CA GLN A 184 -7.57 -26.53 -75.39
C GLN A 184 -7.38 -26.54 -76.93
N PRO A 185 -6.18 -26.25 -77.43
CA PRO A 185 -5.14 -27.29 -77.56
C PRO A 185 -3.84 -26.98 -76.81
#